data_AF-A0A3D1BQ84-F1
#
_entry.id   AF-A0A3D1BQ84-F1
#
_cell.length_a   1.000
_cell.length_b   1.000
_cell.length_c   1.000
_cell.angle_alpha   90.00
_cell.angle_beta   90.00
_cell.angle_gamma   90.00
#
_symmetry.space_group_name_H-M   'P 1'
#
loop_
_entity.id
_entity.type
_entity.pdbx_description
1 polymer ?
#
loop_
_entity_poly.entity_id
_entity_poly.type
_entity_poly.pdbx_seq_one_letter_code
_entity_poly.pdbx_strand_id
1 'polypeptide(L)'
;KEQSKNQYRNRLNEEQQAMVQEMRQNAKILRDEFKESLTEDQLAILENTELSMKERMDALKETLTDEQLELLDCSLEGIKEQRREMRGEMVQQQRNEHRKQVKNDTEGGKRNKKGNGNGI
;
A
#
# COMPACT_ATOMS: atom_id res chain seq x y z
N LYS A 1 -7.53 19.50 -21.07
CA LYS A 1 -7.46 19.87 -19.63
C LYS A 1 -7.89 18.73 -18.68
N GLU A 2 -8.54 17.65 -19.13
CA GLU A 2 -8.87 16.48 -18.30
C GLU A 2 -7.68 15.56 -17.98
N GLN A 3 -6.69 15.49 -18.87
CA GLN A 3 -5.51 14.64 -18.68
C GLN A 3 -4.62 15.04 -17.49
N SER A 4 -4.56 16.33 -17.13
CA SER A 4 -3.77 16.76 -15.96
C SER A 4 -4.46 16.45 -14.63
N LYS A 5 -5.81 16.48 -14.59
CA LYS A 5 -6.58 16.11 -13.40
C LYS A 5 -6.47 14.62 -13.08
N ASN A 6 -6.35 13.77 -14.10
CA ASN A 6 -6.10 12.33 -13.91
C ASN A 6 -4.65 12.00 -13.53
N GLN A 7 -3.66 12.77 -14.01
CA GLN A 7 -2.27 12.57 -13.60
C GLN A 7 -2.03 12.90 -12.11
N TYR A 8 -2.74 13.88 -11.55
CA TYR A 8 -2.67 14.18 -10.11
C TYR A 8 -3.38 13.15 -9.23
N ARG A 9 -4.42 12.48 -9.73
CA ARG A 9 -5.12 11.41 -9.00
C ARG A 9 -4.27 10.14 -8.81
N ASN A 10 -3.25 9.94 -9.64
CA ASN A 10 -2.36 8.77 -9.60
C ASN A 10 -0.98 9.06 -9.00
N ARG A 11 -0.71 10.31 -8.58
CA ARG A 11 0.53 10.63 -7.89
C ARG A 11 0.29 10.41 -6.41
N LEU A 12 0.88 9.34 -5.85
CA LEU A 12 0.92 9.14 -4.41
C LEU A 12 1.43 10.44 -3.76
N ASN A 13 0.65 11.02 -2.85
CA ASN A 13 1.09 12.18 -2.08
C ASN A 13 2.26 11.78 -1.14
N GLU A 14 2.95 12.74 -0.54
CA GLU A 14 4.13 12.46 0.30
C GLU A 14 3.80 11.53 1.48
N GLU A 15 2.62 11.69 2.09
CA GLU A 15 2.13 10.82 3.17
C GLU A 15 1.92 9.37 2.68
N GLN A 16 1.35 9.18 1.49
CA GLN A 16 1.16 7.86 0.89
C GLN A 16 2.48 7.22 0.49
N GLN A 17 3.46 8.01 0.05
CA GLN A 17 4.80 7.49 -0.23
C GLN A 17 5.48 7.03 1.06
N ALA A 18 5.34 7.77 2.16
CA ALA A 18 5.86 7.39 3.46
C ALA A 18 5.25 6.07 3.96
N MET A 19 3.92 5.92 3.89
CA MET A 19 3.24 4.65 4.24
C MET A 19 3.73 3.47 3.38
N VAL A 20 3.90 3.66 2.08
CA VAL A 20 4.40 2.59 1.18
C VAL A 20 5.83 2.21 1.53
N GLN A 21 6.67 3.17 1.93
CA GLN A 21 8.03 2.88 2.38
C GLN A 21 8.04 2.13 3.71
N GLU A 22 7.23 2.53 4.67
CA GLU A 22 7.09 1.85 5.97
C GLU A 22 6.64 0.39 5.78
N MET A 23 5.62 0.15 4.94
CA MET A 23 5.19 -1.22 4.62
C MET A 23 6.31 -2.06 3.99
N ARG A 24 7.14 -1.47 3.12
CA ARG A 24 8.28 -2.18 2.51
C ARG A 24 9.35 -2.52 3.55
N GLN A 25 9.59 -1.64 4.51
CA GLN A 25 10.51 -1.88 5.60
C GLN A 25 9.98 -2.98 6.52
N ASN A 26 8.71 -2.92 6.92
CA ASN A 26 8.08 -3.96 7.74
C ASN A 26 8.10 -5.32 7.04
N ALA A 27 7.74 -5.37 5.75
CA ALA A 27 7.82 -6.61 4.98
C ALA A 27 9.26 -7.14 4.83
N LYS A 28 10.27 -6.26 4.87
CA LYS A 28 11.68 -6.67 4.87
C LYS A 28 12.08 -7.26 6.21
N ILE A 29 11.73 -6.60 7.32
CA ILE A 29 12.00 -7.09 8.68
C ILE A 29 11.40 -8.48 8.86
N LEU A 30 10.12 -8.67 8.51
CA LEU A 30 9.45 -9.97 8.62
C LEU A 30 10.10 -11.05 7.74
N ARG A 31 10.64 -10.69 6.57
CA ARG A 31 11.40 -11.63 5.72
C ARG A 31 12.73 -12.00 6.34
N ASP A 32 13.41 -11.05 6.94
CA ASP A 32 14.71 -11.27 7.56
C ASP A 32 14.53 -12.12 8.84
N GLU A 33 13.53 -11.83 9.67
CA GLU A 33 13.14 -12.65 10.83
C GLU A 33 12.75 -14.08 10.42
N PHE A 34 11.93 -14.23 9.38
CA PHE A 34 11.59 -15.56 8.87
C PHE A 34 12.83 -16.31 8.37
N LYS A 35 13.74 -15.64 7.66
CA LYS A 35 15.00 -16.26 7.21
C LYS A 35 15.91 -16.66 8.35
N GLU A 36 16.01 -15.83 9.40
CA GLU A 36 16.78 -16.16 10.61
C GLU A 36 16.18 -17.37 11.35
N SER A 37 14.87 -17.58 11.24
CA SER A 37 14.22 -18.78 11.79
C SER A 37 14.54 -20.05 11.01
N LEU A 38 15.03 -19.96 9.76
CA LEU A 38 15.29 -21.12 8.92
C LEU A 38 16.56 -21.88 9.34
N THR A 39 16.50 -23.20 9.25
CA THR A 39 17.67 -24.07 9.45
C THR A 39 18.58 -24.10 8.23
N GLU A 40 19.83 -24.58 8.40
CA GLU A 40 20.77 -24.74 7.28
C GLU A 40 20.22 -25.63 6.16
N ASP A 41 19.51 -26.71 6.52
CA ASP A 41 18.87 -27.61 5.55
C ASP A 41 17.75 -26.91 4.75
N GLN A 42 16.96 -26.06 5.42
CA GLN A 42 15.91 -25.26 4.78
C GLN A 42 16.49 -24.18 3.85
N LEU A 43 17.61 -23.57 4.24
CA LEU A 43 18.34 -22.61 3.39
C LEU A 43 18.92 -23.30 2.15
N ALA A 44 19.45 -24.52 2.29
CA ALA A 44 19.96 -25.29 1.16
C ALA A 44 18.87 -25.59 0.11
N ILE A 45 17.61 -25.82 0.53
CA ILE A 45 16.46 -25.97 -0.38
C ILE A 45 16.22 -24.69 -1.19
N LEU A 46 16.34 -23.52 -0.56
CA LEU A 46 16.16 -22.23 -1.23
C LEU A 46 17.26 -21.95 -2.27
N GLU A 47 18.49 -22.37 -1.99
CA GLU A 47 19.65 -22.17 -2.86
C GLU A 47 19.73 -23.18 -4.01
N ASN A 48 19.02 -24.31 -3.92
CA ASN A 48 19.06 -25.38 -4.90
C ASN A 48 18.61 -24.92 -6.30
N THR A 49 19.58 -24.68 -7.20
CA THR A 49 19.34 -24.19 -8.56
C THR A 49 18.65 -25.18 -9.49
N GLU A 50 18.62 -26.47 -9.15
CA GLU A 50 18.01 -27.53 -9.94
C GLU A 50 16.48 -27.56 -9.81
N LEU A 51 15.94 -27.06 -8.69
CA LEU A 51 14.51 -26.96 -8.45
C LEU A 51 13.93 -25.66 -9.01
N SER A 52 12.74 -25.74 -9.60
CA SER A 52 11.96 -24.56 -9.93
C SER A 52 11.53 -23.80 -8.67
N MET A 53 11.20 -22.52 -8.81
CA MET A 53 10.71 -21.71 -7.68
C MET A 53 9.51 -22.34 -6.96
N LYS A 54 8.64 -23.04 -7.70
CA LYS A 54 7.49 -23.72 -7.11
C LYS A 54 7.94 -24.94 -6.29
N GLU A 55 8.80 -25.77 -6.86
CA GLU A 55 9.30 -26.98 -6.18
C GLU A 55 10.12 -26.63 -4.94
N ARG A 56 10.95 -25.58 -4.97
CA ARG A 56 11.64 -25.09 -3.76
C ARG A 56 10.67 -24.66 -2.69
N MET A 57 9.57 -24.02 -3.05
CA MET A 57 8.61 -23.51 -2.09
C MET A 57 7.76 -24.64 -1.51
N ASP A 58 7.42 -25.65 -2.30
CA ASP A 58 6.72 -26.85 -1.84
C ASP A 58 7.63 -27.68 -0.92
N ALA A 59 8.90 -27.91 -1.31
CA ALA A 59 9.89 -28.59 -0.47
C ALA A 59 10.19 -27.83 0.82
N LEU A 60 10.32 -26.49 0.76
CA LEU A 60 10.51 -25.68 1.96
C LEU A 60 9.30 -25.83 2.92
N LYS A 61 8.07 -25.75 2.40
CA LYS A 61 6.85 -25.89 3.22
C LYS A 61 6.77 -27.22 3.95
N GLU A 62 7.20 -28.31 3.32
CA GLU A 62 7.25 -29.63 3.96
C GLU A 62 8.23 -29.69 5.13
N THR A 63 9.24 -28.82 5.11
CA THR A 63 10.27 -28.76 6.16
C THR A 63 10.00 -27.72 7.24
N LEU A 64 9.00 -26.84 7.07
CA LEU A 64 8.70 -25.81 8.07
C LEU A 64 8.14 -26.42 9.36
N THR A 65 8.57 -25.88 10.50
CA THR A 65 8.02 -26.23 11.81
C THR A 65 6.73 -25.47 12.10
N ASP A 66 5.94 -25.95 13.06
CA ASP A 66 4.72 -25.26 13.51
C ASP A 66 5.01 -23.82 13.97
N GLU A 67 6.14 -23.59 14.65
CA GLU A 67 6.57 -22.25 15.08
C GLU A 67 6.89 -21.33 13.89
N GLN A 68 7.54 -21.86 12.84
CA GLN A 68 7.82 -21.10 11.62
C GLN A 68 6.55 -20.81 10.81
N LEU A 69 5.57 -21.73 10.84
CA LEU A 69 4.26 -21.53 10.24
C LEU A 69 3.45 -20.46 10.98
N GLU A 70 3.44 -20.48 12.31
CA GLU A 70 2.82 -19.42 13.13
C GLU A 70 3.47 -18.06 12.89
N LEU A 71 4.80 -17.99 12.76
CA LEU A 71 5.51 -16.76 12.42
C LEU A 71 5.04 -16.22 11.05
N LEU A 72 4.88 -17.10 10.07
CA LEU A 72 4.39 -16.75 8.73
C LEU A 72 2.95 -16.22 8.77
N ASP A 73 2.08 -16.88 9.53
CA ASP A 73 0.66 -16.49 9.66
C ASP A 73 0.51 -15.16 10.39
N CYS A 74 1.20 -14.97 11.52
CA CYS A 74 1.26 -13.68 12.23
C CYS A 74 1.76 -12.56 11.31
N SER A 75 2.81 -12.83 10.55
CA SER A 75 3.38 -11.89 9.57
C SER A 75 2.39 -11.53 8.47
N LEU A 76 1.67 -12.52 7.94
CA LEU A 76 0.67 -12.34 6.89
C LEU A 76 -0.53 -11.53 7.39
N GLU A 77 -0.98 -11.77 8.62
CA GLU A 77 -2.04 -10.99 9.25
C GLU A 77 -1.61 -9.54 9.50
N GLY A 78 -0.41 -9.32 10.02
CA GLY A 78 0.15 -7.97 10.20
C GLY A 78 0.23 -7.19 8.89
N ILE A 79 0.72 -7.80 7.81
CA ILE A 79 0.78 -7.17 6.48
C ILE A 79 -0.63 -6.89 5.92
N LYS A 80 -1.58 -7.79 6.14
CA LYS A 80 -2.98 -7.60 5.70
C LYS A 80 -3.62 -6.41 6.40
N GLU A 81 -3.44 -6.29 7.71
CA GLU A 81 -4.01 -5.18 8.47
C GLU A 81 -3.37 -3.85 8.08
N GLN A 82 -2.04 -3.79 7.96
CA GLN A 82 -1.35 -2.60 7.45
C GLN A 82 -1.84 -2.17 6.06
N ARG A 83 -2.09 -3.15 5.17
CA ARG A 83 -2.66 -2.86 3.84
C ARG A 83 -4.09 -2.30 3.94
N ARG A 84 -4.88 -2.79 4.88
CA ARG A 84 -6.25 -2.33 5.12
C ARG A 84 -6.25 -0.90 5.65
N GLU A 85 -5.40 -0.60 6.62
CA GLU A 85 -5.20 0.75 7.17
C GLU A 85 -4.80 1.73 6.07
N MET A 86 -3.75 1.40 5.30
CA MET A 86 -3.32 2.22 4.17
C MET A 86 -4.45 2.48 3.16
N ARG A 87 -5.23 1.45 2.81
CA ARG A 87 -6.37 1.62 1.89
C ARG A 87 -7.42 2.56 2.50
N GLY A 88 -7.66 2.46 3.80
CA GLY A 88 -8.53 3.38 4.55
C GLY A 88 -8.02 4.82 4.48
N GLU A 89 -6.76 5.04 4.80
CA GLU A 89 -6.14 6.37 4.79
C GLU A 89 -6.08 7.00 3.40
N MET A 90 -5.71 6.23 2.38
CA MET A 90 -5.72 6.69 0.98
C MET A 90 -7.12 7.17 0.57
N VAL A 91 -8.17 6.42 0.92
CA VAL A 91 -9.56 6.79 0.61
C VAL A 91 -9.97 8.05 1.39
N GLN A 92 -9.60 8.17 2.67
CA GLN A 92 -9.90 9.34 3.48
C GLN A 92 -9.21 10.60 2.96
N GLN A 93 -7.92 10.51 2.64
CA GLN A 93 -7.15 11.62 2.06
C GLN A 93 -7.75 12.07 0.72
N GLN A 94 -8.06 11.14 -0.19
CA GLN A 94 -8.71 11.48 -1.46
C GLN A 94 -10.06 12.18 -1.27
N ARG A 95 -10.87 11.73 -0.30
CA ARG A 95 -12.14 12.40 0.05
C ARG A 95 -11.92 13.80 0.59
N ASN A 96 -10.90 13.99 1.44
CA ASN A 96 -10.56 15.30 2.01
C ASN A 96 -10.06 16.27 0.94
N GLU A 97 -9.22 15.82 0.01
CA GLU A 97 -8.76 16.61 -1.14
C GLU A 97 -9.93 17.01 -2.04
N HIS A 98 -10.83 16.07 -2.36
CA HIS A 98 -12.02 16.37 -3.14
C HIS A 98 -12.93 17.39 -2.44
N ARG A 99 -13.12 17.26 -1.12
CA ARG A 99 -13.90 18.22 -0.32
C ARG A 99 -13.26 19.61 -0.33
N LYS A 100 -11.93 19.72 -0.26
CA LYS A 100 -11.21 21.01 -0.37
C LYS A 100 -11.40 21.65 -1.74
N GLN A 101 -11.31 20.86 -2.83
CA GLN A 101 -11.53 21.36 -4.19
C GLN A 101 -12.97 21.88 -4.37
N VAL A 102 -13.98 21.12 -3.95
CA VAL A 102 -15.39 21.54 -4.05
C VAL A 102 -15.65 22.82 -3.26
N LYS A 103 -15.10 22.96 -2.05
CA LYS A 103 -15.22 24.20 -1.27
C LYS A 103 -14.63 25.40 -2.01
N ASN A 104 -13.43 25.26 -2.57
CA ASN A 104 -12.76 26.33 -3.32
C ASN A 104 -13.56 26.76 -4.57
N ASP A 105 -14.15 25.80 -5.29
CA ASP A 105 -15.00 26.08 -6.47
C ASP A 105 -16.32 26.77 -6.08
N THR A 106 -16.90 26.40 -4.92
CA THR A 106 -18.17 26.97 -4.45
C THR A 106 -18.00 28.39 -3.87
N GLU A 107 -16.86 28.70 -3.26
CA GLU A 107 -16.53 30.05 -2.76
C GLU A 107 -16.05 31.01 -3.88
N GLY A 108 -15.47 30.48 -4.96
CA GLY A 108 -15.14 31.25 -6.17
C GLY A 108 -16.37 31.68 -6.98
N GLY A 109 -17.43 30.86 -7.02
CA GLY A 109 -18.63 31.11 -7.83
C GLY A 109 -19.62 32.15 -7.29
N LYS A 110 -19.53 32.54 -6.00
CA LYS A 110 -20.47 33.50 -5.40
C LYS A 110 -20.17 34.97 -5.69
N ARG A 111 -19.03 35.29 -6.34
CA ARG A 111 -18.63 36.68 -6.60
C ARG A 111 -19.12 37.28 -7.94
N ASN A 112 -19.72 36.50 -8.85
CA ASN A 112 -20.08 36.99 -10.19
C ASN A 112 -21.60 37.03 -10.52
N LYS A 113 -22.48 37.00 -9.52
CA LYS A 113 -23.95 37.04 -9.76
C LYS A 113 -24.63 38.22 -9.06
N LYS A 114 -24.12 39.45 -9.26
CA LYS A 114 -24.88 40.69 -9.04
C LYS A 114 -24.54 41.70 -10.14
N GLY A 115 -25.54 42.03 -10.96
CA GLY A 115 -25.57 43.30 -11.70
C GLY A 115 -25.22 43.23 -13.18
N ASN A 116 -26.03 42.55 -13.99
CA ASN A 116 -26.25 43.02 -15.37
C ASN A 116 -27.75 42.96 -15.67
N GLY A 117 -28.50 43.86 -15.03
CA GLY A 117 -29.89 44.16 -15.34
C GLY A 117 -29.90 45.30 -16.33
N ASN A 118 -30.18 44.98 -17.59
CA ASN A 118 -30.44 45.92 -18.66
C ASN A 118 -31.77 46.64 -18.38
N GLY A 119 -31.75 47.97 -18.32
CA GLY A 119 -32.95 48.78 -18.12
C GLY A 119 -32.62 50.26 -18.04
N ILE A 120 -32.60 50.93 -19.20
CA ILE A 120 -33.46 52.05 -19.62
C ILE A 120 -33.19 52.26 -21.12
#